data_AF-A0A7S2EQ17-F1
#
_entry.id   AF-A0A7S2EQ17-F1
#
_cell.length_a   1.000
_cell.length_b   1.000
_cell.length_c   1.000
_cell.angle_alpha   90.00
_cell.angle_beta   90.00
_cell.angle_gamma   90.00
#
_symmetry.space_group_name_H-M   'P 1'
#
loop_
_entity.id
_entity.type
_entity.pdbx_description
1 polymer ?
#
loop_
_entity_poly.entity_id
_entity_poly.type
_entity_poly.pdbx_seq_one_letter_code
_entity_poly.pdbx_strand_id
1 'polypeptide(L)'
;EAKVIIVSYDLFTNMVKKGKIVESTFTRIIVDESHMLKNTKAQRTKAALPILKSAKRCILLSGTPAFKNPSELFPQLHVLGGGKWWTDEKDFKEKYCYKSSSVGGRNNLELF
;
A
#
# COMPACT_ATOMS: atom_id res chain seq x y z
N GLU A 1 -21.29 -7.11 21.71
CA GLU A 1 -20.24 -6.22 21.16
C GLU A 1 -19.12 -7.08 20.59
N ALA A 2 -18.63 -6.78 19.38
CA ALA A 2 -17.56 -7.55 18.75
C ALA A 2 -16.19 -6.99 19.16
N LYS A 3 -15.30 -7.84 19.70
CA LYS A 3 -13.94 -7.44 20.11
C LYS A 3 -12.95 -7.43 18.94
N VAL A 4 -13.24 -8.19 17.88
CA VAL A 4 -12.40 -8.36 16.69
C VAL A 4 -13.32 -8.46 15.47
N ILE A 5 -12.93 -7.81 14.38
CA ILE A 5 -13.64 -7.86 13.09
C ILE A 5 -12.68 -8.43 12.05
N ILE A 6 -13.07 -9.54 11.42
CA ILE A 6 -12.32 -10.20 10.35
C ILE A 6 -13.15 -10.09 9.08
N VAL A 7 -12.57 -9.49 8.04
CA VAL A 7 -13.27 -9.19 6.79
C VAL A 7 -12.33 -9.40 5.61
N SER A 8 -12.88 -9.86 4.48
CA SER A 8 -12.15 -9.87 3.21
C SER A 8 -11.97 -8.45 2.67
N TYR A 9 -11.03 -8.28 1.74
CA TYR A 9 -10.78 -7.00 1.07
C TYR A 9 -12.01 -6.41 0.38
N ASP A 10 -12.81 -7.23 -0.29
CA ASP A 10 -13.99 -6.77 -1.02
C ASP A 10 -15.08 -6.28 -0.07
N LEU A 11 -15.31 -7.04 1.00
CA LEU A 11 -16.28 -6.67 2.02
C LEU A 11 -15.83 -5.41 2.76
N PHE A 12 -14.56 -5.32 3.14
CA PHE A 12 -13.96 -4.11 3.73
C PHE A 12 -14.15 -2.90 2.81
N THR A 13 -13.80 -3.02 1.53
CA THR A 13 -13.93 -1.95 0.54
C THR A 13 -15.39 -1.49 0.43
N ASN A 14 -16.34 -2.41 0.41
CA ASN A 14 -17.76 -2.11 0.36
C ASN A 14 -18.27 -1.43 1.64
N MET A 15 -17.77 -1.83 2.81
CA MET A 15 -18.11 -1.20 4.08
C MET A 15 -17.59 0.23 4.17
N VAL A 16 -16.35 0.48 3.70
CA VAL A 16 -15.80 1.83 3.62
C VAL A 16 -16.62 2.70 2.67
N LYS A 17 -16.94 2.21 1.47
CA LYS A 17 -17.80 2.92 0.50
C LYS A 17 -19.19 3.24 1.04
N LYS A 18 -19.75 2.38 1.89
CA LYS A 18 -21.05 2.58 2.54
C LYS A 18 -20.97 3.41 3.83
N GLY A 19 -19.79 3.94 4.18
CA GLY A 19 -19.58 4.73 5.39
C GLY A 19 -19.67 3.94 6.70
N LYS A 20 -19.65 2.60 6.66
CA LYS A 20 -19.70 1.74 7.85
C LYS A 20 -18.35 1.62 8.55
N ILE A 21 -17.27 1.79 7.79
CA ILE A 21 -15.90 1.88 8.31
C ILE A 21 -15.35 3.21 7.84
N VAL A 22 -14.97 4.05 8.78
CA VAL A 22 -14.37 5.37 8.54
C VAL A 22 -13.02 5.47 9.25
N GLU A 23 -12.30 6.57 9.02
CA GLU A 23 -11.04 6.82 9.71
C GLU A 23 -11.22 6.75 11.23
N SER A 24 -10.20 6.27 11.94
CA SER A 24 -10.20 6.07 13.40
C SER A 24 -11.23 5.06 13.93
N THR A 25 -11.98 4.35 13.07
CA THR A 25 -12.85 3.22 13.49
C THR A 25 -12.04 2.14 14.22
N PHE A 26 -10.78 1.93 13.80
CA PHE A 26 -9.89 0.93 14.37
C PHE A 26 -8.58 1.55 14.84
N THR A 27 -8.19 1.23 16.07
CA THR A 27 -6.89 1.65 16.63
C THR A 27 -5.75 0.71 16.21
N ARG A 28 -6.07 -0.54 15.87
CA ARG A 28 -5.12 -1.58 15.44
C ARG A 28 -5.68 -2.30 14.23
N ILE A 29 -4.86 -2.45 13.20
CA ILE A 29 -5.24 -3.15 11.97
C ILE A 29 -4.12 -4.12 11.58
N ILE A 30 -4.53 -5.32 11.16
CA ILE A 30 -3.66 -6.32 10.55
C ILE A 30 -4.18 -6.52 9.13
N VAL A 31 -3.28 -6.46 8.16
CA VAL A 31 -3.57 -6.67 6.75
C VAL A 31 -2.78 -7.88 6.30
N ASP A 32 -3.47 -9.00 6.09
CA ASP A 32 -2.87 -10.19 5.52
C ASP A 32 -2.83 -10.11 3.98
N GLU A 33 -1.81 -10.72 3.39
CA GLU A 33 -1.46 -10.59 1.97
C GLU A 33 -1.49 -9.15 1.45
N SER A 34 -0.81 -8.26 2.17
CA SER A 34 -0.79 -6.80 1.94
C SER A 34 -0.31 -6.40 0.55
N HIS A 35 0.32 -7.32 -0.20
CA HIS A 35 0.66 -7.14 -1.60
C HIS A 35 -0.56 -6.87 -2.50
N MET A 36 -1.77 -7.19 -2.03
CA MET A 36 -3.03 -6.83 -2.66
C MET A 36 -3.27 -5.30 -2.72
N LEU A 37 -2.56 -4.52 -1.91
CA LEU A 37 -2.65 -3.06 -1.84
C LEU A 37 -1.66 -2.30 -2.76
N LYS A 38 -0.89 -3.01 -3.58
CA LYS A 38 0.23 -2.46 -4.37
C LYS A 38 -0.09 -1.34 -5.39
N ASN A 39 -1.35 -1.17 -5.77
CA ASN A 39 -1.75 -0.22 -6.81
C ASN A 39 -2.62 0.91 -6.22
N THR A 40 -2.06 2.13 -6.11
CA THR A 40 -2.76 3.33 -5.60
C THR A 40 -4.02 3.69 -6.39
N LYS A 41 -4.13 3.26 -7.65
CA LYS A 41 -5.30 3.50 -8.49
C LYS A 41 -6.46 2.54 -8.21
N ALA A 42 -6.19 1.37 -7.61
CA ALA A 42 -7.19 0.35 -7.34
C ALA A 42 -8.19 0.82 -6.27
N GLN A 43 -9.48 0.51 -6.44
CA GLN A 43 -10.53 0.92 -5.51
C GLN A 43 -10.28 0.45 -4.08
N ARG A 44 -9.82 -0.80 -3.91
CA ARG A 44 -9.43 -1.37 -2.61
C ARG A 44 -8.36 -0.54 -1.91
N THR A 45 -7.31 -0.15 -2.63
CA THR A 45 -6.20 0.63 -2.07
C THR A 45 -6.65 2.03 -1.71
N LYS A 46 -7.43 2.68 -2.58
CA LYS A 46 -8.03 3.99 -2.30
C LYS A 46 -8.91 3.97 -1.05
N ALA A 47 -9.71 2.92 -0.86
CA ALA A 47 -10.56 2.75 0.31
C ALA A 47 -9.75 2.44 1.57
N ALA A 48 -8.70 1.62 1.46
CA ALA A 48 -7.91 1.18 2.61
C ALA A 48 -6.94 2.24 3.14
N LEU A 49 -6.25 2.98 2.26
CA LEU A 49 -5.16 3.86 2.68
C LEU A 49 -5.54 4.87 3.78
N PRO A 50 -6.67 5.60 3.71
CA PRO A 50 -7.05 6.53 4.78
C PRO A 50 -7.29 5.83 6.11
N ILE A 51 -8.01 4.70 6.07
CA ILE A 51 -8.32 3.88 7.25
C ILE A 51 -7.03 3.37 7.90
N LEU A 52 -6.14 2.78 7.10
CA LEU A 52 -4.88 2.23 7.59
C LEU A 52 -3.95 3.31 8.18
N LYS A 53 -3.90 4.50 7.58
CA LYS A 53 -3.11 5.63 8.09
C LYS A 53 -3.64 6.22 9.39
N SER A 54 -4.97 6.20 9.57
CA SER A 54 -5.59 6.70 10.80
C SER A 54 -5.37 5.78 12.01
N ALA A 55 -5.02 4.52 11.78
CA ALA A 55 -4.81 3.54 12.84
C ALA A 55 -3.51 3.80 13.61
N LYS A 56 -3.55 3.70 14.94
CA LYS A 56 -2.38 3.86 15.81
C LYS A 56 -1.32 2.78 15.57
N ARG A 57 -1.73 1.56 15.22
CA ARG A 57 -0.83 0.47 14.84
C ARG A 57 -1.36 -0.25 13.60
N CYS A 58 -0.52 -0.39 12.59
CA CYS A 58 -0.82 -1.13 11.38
C CYS A 58 0.28 -2.18 11.16
N ILE A 59 -0.11 -3.44 10.95
CA ILE A 59 0.79 -4.54 10.62
C ILE A 59 0.41 -5.04 9.23
N LEU A 60 1.36 -5.04 8.31
CA LEU A 60 1.22 -5.55 6.96
C LEU A 60 1.96 -6.89 6.87
N LEU A 61 1.26 -7.96 6.53
CA LEU A 61 1.80 -9.30 6.36
C LEU A 61 1.76 -9.65 4.87
N SER A 62 2.85 -10.22 4.34
CA SER A 62 2.88 -10.73 2.97
C SER A 62 3.95 -11.81 2.86
N GLY A 63 3.62 -12.93 2.22
CA GLY A 63 4.60 -13.96 1.87
C GLY A 63 5.51 -13.55 0.71
N THR A 64 5.17 -12.47 -0.01
CA THR A 64 5.89 -11.97 -1.18
C THR A 64 6.14 -10.47 -1.05
N PRO A 65 7.16 -10.06 -0.26
CA PRO A 65 7.48 -8.64 -0.11
C PRO A 65 8.14 -8.05 -1.36
N ALA A 66 8.72 -8.87 -2.23
CA ALA A 66 9.44 -8.44 -3.44
C ALA A 66 8.48 -8.22 -4.62
N PHE A 67 8.29 -6.95 -4.99
CA PHE A 67 7.53 -6.54 -6.16
C PHE A 67 8.46 -6.40 -7.38
N LYS A 68 7.93 -6.68 -8.58
CA LYS A 68 8.68 -6.51 -9.85
C LYS A 68 9.10 -5.06 -10.10
N ASN A 69 8.42 -4.11 -9.47
CA ASN A 69 8.69 -2.69 -9.58
C ASN A 69 8.67 -2.05 -8.18
N PRO A 70 9.74 -1.38 -7.73
CA PRO A 70 9.79 -0.71 -6.42
C PRO A 70 8.63 0.26 -6.17
N SER A 71 8.03 0.83 -7.22
CA SER A 71 6.88 1.73 -7.10
C SER A 71 5.64 1.06 -6.49
N GLU A 72 5.51 -0.26 -6.61
CA GLU A 72 4.42 -1.05 -6.02
C GLU A 72 4.49 -1.10 -4.48
N LEU A 73 5.65 -0.78 -3.89
CA LEU A 73 5.82 -0.70 -2.43
C LEU A 73 5.29 0.60 -1.84
N PHE A 74 5.17 1.66 -2.63
CA PHE A 74 4.74 2.98 -2.16
C PHE A 74 3.51 2.95 -1.24
N PRO A 75 2.34 2.37 -1.63
CA PRO A 75 1.15 2.44 -0.79
C PRO A 75 1.36 1.80 0.59
N GLN A 76 2.12 0.70 0.65
CA GLN A 76 2.38 -0.02 1.89
C GLN A 76 3.35 0.76 2.79
N LEU A 77 4.48 1.21 2.24
CA LEU A 77 5.45 1.97 3.02
C LEU A 77 4.90 3.32 3.47
N HIS A 78 4.03 3.93 2.67
CA HIS A 78 3.40 5.20 3.00
C HIS A 78 2.42 5.06 4.18
N VAL A 79 1.78 3.90 4.36
CA VAL A 79 1.00 3.55 5.57
C VAL A 79 1.92 3.35 6.78
N LEU A 80 3.09 2.73 6.58
CA LEU A 80 4.05 2.44 7.65
C LEU A 80 4.89 3.65 8.12
N GLY A 81 4.46 4.88 7.80
CA GLY A 81 5.13 6.11 8.23
C GLY A 81 6.09 6.71 7.21
N GLY A 82 6.11 6.18 5.98
CA GLY A 82 6.95 6.69 4.89
C GLY A 82 6.68 8.14 4.49
N GLY A 83 5.55 8.74 4.90
CA GLY A 83 5.30 10.18 4.75
C GLY A 83 6.32 11.10 5.45
N LYS A 84 7.24 10.55 6.24
CA LYS A 84 8.40 11.26 6.79
C LYS A 84 9.61 11.29 5.84
N TRP A 85 9.66 10.38 4.87
CA TRP A 85 10.80 10.18 3.97
C TRP A 85 10.55 10.72 2.55
N TRP A 86 9.28 10.91 2.19
CA TRP A 86 8.85 11.53 0.94
C TRP A 86 7.56 12.33 1.10
N THR A 87 7.34 13.28 0.19
CA THR A 87 6.12 14.12 0.17
C THR A 87 4.94 13.40 -0.47
N ASP A 88 5.18 12.69 -1.57
CA ASP A 88 4.16 12.04 -2.38
C ASP A 88 4.71 10.85 -3.18
N GLU A 89 3.85 10.23 -3.99
CA GLU A 89 4.21 9.07 -4.83
C GLU A 89 5.26 9.43 -5.89
N LYS A 90 5.27 10.67 -6.38
CA LYS A 90 6.24 11.12 -7.39
C LYS A 90 7.62 11.26 -6.76
N ASP A 91 7.73 11.92 -5.61
CA ASP A 91 8.97 12.06 -4.85
C ASP A 91 9.54 10.68 -4.45
N PHE A 92 8.68 9.76 -3.98
CA PHE A 92 9.09 8.38 -3.74
C PHE A 92 9.68 7.70 -4.98
N LYS A 93 9.01 7.82 -6.14
CA LYS A 93 9.49 7.23 -7.38
C LYS A 93 10.82 7.81 -7.84
N GLU A 94 11.00 9.12 -7.72
CA GLU A 94 12.25 9.78 -8.09
C GLU A 94 13.42 9.35 -7.21
N LYS A 95 13.18 9.13 -5.91
CA LYS A 95 14.21 8.69 -4.95
C LYS A 95 14.54 7.20 -5.04
N TYR A 96 13.54 6.34 -5.25
CA TYR A 96 13.67 4.89 -5.01
C TYR A 96 13.35 4.00 -6.21
N CYS A 97 12.81 4.54 -7.30
CA CYS A 97 12.53 3.75 -8.51
C CYS A 97 13.54 4.08 -9.60
N TYR A 98 14.23 3.07 -10.12
CA TYR A 98 15.15 3.26 -11.24
C TYR A 98 14.39 3.83 -12.45
N LYS A 99 14.90 4.92 -13.01
CA LYS A 99 14.46 5.41 -14.31
C LYS A 99 15.11 4.53 -15.35
N SER A 100 14.36 3.60 -15.94
CA SER A 100 14.76 3.04 -17.24
C SER A 100 14.69 4.19 -18.24
N SER A 101 15.79 4.95 -18.34
CA SER A 101 15.99 5.85 -19.44
C SER A 101 15.77 5.03 -20.71
N SER A 102 14.80 5.41 -21.52
CA SER A 102 14.68 4.94 -22.90
C SER A 102 15.88 5.48 -23.68
N VAL A 103 17.09 4.99 -23.38
CA VAL A 103 18.22 5.09 -24.28
C VAL A 103 17.98 3.98 -25.28
N GLY A 104 17.44 4.36 -26.43
CA GLY A 104 17.45 3.50 -27.61
C GLY A 104 18.89 3.11 -27.90
N GLY A 105 19.26 1.90 -27.51
CA GLY A 105 20.63 1.43 -27.60
C GLY A 105 20.82 0.25 -26.67
N ARG A 106 20.76 -0.94 -27.26
CA ARG A 106 21.13 -2.25 -26.69
C ARG A 106 22.15 -2.13 -25.55
N ASN A 107 21.90 -2.80 -24.42
CA ASN A 107 22.79 -3.83 -23.87
C ASN A 107 22.30 -4.35 -22.51
N ASN A 108 22.20 -5.68 -22.44
CA ASN A 108 22.33 -6.59 -21.30
C ASN A 108 21.48 -6.33 -20.04
N LEU A 109 20.37 -7.09 -19.97
CA LEU A 109 19.90 -7.64 -18.70
C LEU A 109 20.98 -8.59 -18.16
N GLU A 110 21.79 -8.11 -17.23
CA GLU A 110 22.24 -8.90 -16.08
C GLU A 110 22.33 -7.96 -14.88
N LEU A 111 21.40 -8.14 -13.95
CA LEU A 111 21.52 -7.82 -12.52
C LEU A 111 20.28 -8.42 -11.85
N PHE A 112 20.25 -9.76 -11.80
CA PHE A 112 19.81 -10.63 -10.70
C PHE A 112 20.17 -12.06 -11.09
#